data_AF-A0A9P5Z3D9-F1
#
_entry.id   AF-A0A9P5Z3D9-F1
#
_cell.length_a   1.000
_cell.length_b   1.000
_cell.length_c   1.000
_cell.angle_alpha   90.00
_cell.angle_beta   90.00
_cell.angle_gamma   90.00
#
_symmetry.space_group_name_H-M   'P 1'
#
loop_
_entity.id
_entity.type
_entity.pdbx_description
1 polymer ?
#
loop_
_entity_poly.entity_id
_entity_poly.type
_entity_poly.pdbx_seq_one_letter_code
_entity_poly.pdbx_strand_id
1 'polypeptide(L)'
;MSGVLNHASSSASPSTSLSSLWAYVRPALDHIVKSPSNEINGKAPAIDFGLYAGIHSACYNYFITQSENSVNLPVMDDPDQSSVSRTDIYMWLDKYFTEAAREISIGVPLDDISLVKYTVFSFNRFHAGAQSADRLLSYVNRHYVRRAVDEDRGWLRLADVLESNSAMMTITSIEESHAVFARKLRERRLEELKKWGYRRGDSEEKAILAESCAEAASSPERVVPVLSLAHRRFRIEFIEPLLAVPKTATKIKAKVKHKIPKPPPGLYPAKPKGRLARAVQSLLETDAIDNEEKYFLVSTLANALLLIGVPEDHSLRKKLHKHIEISALTFSFFQH
;
A
#
# COMPACT_ATOMS: atom_id res chain seq x y z
N MET A 1 2.14 -21.72 28.02
CA MET A 1 1.60 -20.94 29.14
C MET A 1 0.79 -19.79 28.56
N SER A 2 -0.53 -19.94 28.53
CA SER A 2 -1.45 -18.96 27.97
C SER A 2 -1.58 -17.79 28.94
N GLY A 3 -1.01 -16.65 28.57
CA GLY A 3 -1.21 -15.40 29.29
C GLY A 3 -2.64 -14.92 29.08
N VAL A 4 -3.45 -15.04 30.13
CA VAL A 4 -4.76 -14.37 30.23
C VAL A 4 -4.49 -12.86 30.12
N LEU A 5 -4.91 -12.25 29.01
CA LEU A 5 -4.95 -10.80 28.89
C LEU A 5 -6.01 -10.29 29.88
N ASN A 6 -5.56 -9.76 31.00
CA ASN A 6 -6.39 -9.13 32.01
C ASN A 6 -7.30 -8.07 31.38
N HIS A 7 -8.61 -8.24 31.55
CA HIS A 7 -9.58 -7.17 31.36
C HIS A 7 -9.31 -6.08 32.41
N ALA A 8 -8.80 -4.93 31.96
CA ALA A 8 -8.62 -3.78 32.83
C ALA A 8 -9.99 -3.24 33.29
N SER A 9 -10.36 -3.59 34.52
CA SER A 9 -11.39 -2.89 35.29
C SER A 9 -10.80 -1.59 35.85
N SER A 10 -10.96 -0.48 35.14
CA SER A 10 -10.97 0.89 35.72
C SER A 10 -11.53 1.92 34.73
N SER A 11 -12.77 2.35 34.98
CA SER A 11 -13.43 3.65 34.70
C SER A 11 -13.36 4.39 33.35
N ALA A 12 -12.49 4.05 32.39
CA ALA A 12 -12.43 4.74 31.10
C ALA A 12 -12.92 3.82 29.97
N SER A 13 -14.14 4.06 29.45
CA SER A 13 -14.61 3.36 28.25
C SER A 13 -13.64 3.63 27.09
N PRO A 14 -13.22 2.60 26.31
CA PRO A 14 -12.31 2.76 25.19
C PRO A 14 -12.79 3.79 24.15
N SER A 15 -14.10 4.03 24.04
CA SER A 15 -14.67 4.99 23.08
C SER A 15 -14.64 6.45 23.52
N THR A 16 -14.18 6.75 24.74
CA THR A 16 -14.22 8.12 25.32
C THR A 16 -13.23 9.09 24.68
N SER A 17 -12.09 8.58 24.19
CA SER A 17 -11.06 9.38 23.55
C SER A 17 -10.31 8.54 22.52
N LEU A 18 -9.67 9.20 21.54
CA LEU A 18 -8.84 8.49 20.56
C LEU A 18 -7.69 7.72 21.23
N SER A 19 -7.07 8.31 22.26
CA SER A 19 -5.96 7.68 22.97
C SER A 19 -6.39 6.40 23.67
N SER A 20 -7.56 6.42 24.33
CA SER A 20 -8.12 5.23 24.99
C SER A 20 -8.48 4.15 23.97
N LEU A 21 -9.11 4.55 22.85
CA LEU A 21 -9.46 3.62 21.77
C LEU A 21 -8.20 2.97 21.20
N TRP A 22 -7.18 3.76 20.90
CA TRP A 22 -5.94 3.24 20.36
C TRP A 22 -5.21 2.32 21.32
N ALA A 23 -5.13 2.67 22.61
CA ALA A 23 -4.52 1.81 23.62
C ALA A 23 -5.22 0.43 23.70
N TYR A 24 -6.52 0.40 23.42
CA TYR A 24 -7.31 -0.84 23.37
C TYR A 24 -7.12 -1.62 22.06
N VAL A 25 -7.04 -0.94 20.91
CA VAL A 25 -6.92 -1.55 19.57
C VAL A 25 -5.50 -2.04 19.27
N ARG A 26 -4.47 -1.26 19.64
CA ARG A 26 -3.07 -1.50 19.26
C ARG A 26 -2.57 -2.90 19.61
N PRO A 27 -2.80 -3.47 20.80
CA PRO A 27 -2.31 -4.82 21.13
C PRO A 27 -2.85 -5.90 20.17
N ALA A 28 -4.10 -5.77 19.72
CA ALA A 28 -4.68 -6.69 18.74
C ALA A 28 -4.05 -6.50 17.35
N LEU A 29 -3.74 -5.26 16.95
CA LEU A 29 -2.99 -5.00 15.71
C LEU A 29 -1.59 -5.60 15.78
N ASP A 30 -0.85 -5.40 16.88
CA ASP A 30 0.47 -5.99 17.07
C ASP A 30 0.41 -7.52 16.99
N HIS A 31 -0.62 -8.13 17.56
CA HIS A 31 -0.82 -9.58 17.46
C HIS A 31 -1.03 -10.07 16.02
N ILE A 32 -1.84 -9.39 15.21
CA ILE A 32 -2.16 -9.86 13.85
C ILE A 32 -1.14 -9.45 12.79
N VAL A 33 -0.49 -8.30 12.94
CA VAL A 33 0.46 -7.75 11.95
C VAL A 33 1.90 -8.13 12.29
N LYS A 34 2.27 -8.09 13.58
CA LYS A 34 3.67 -8.21 14.00
C LYS A 34 4.04 -9.53 14.65
N SER A 35 3.10 -10.35 15.13
CA SER A 35 3.47 -11.67 15.69
C SER A 35 4.01 -12.62 14.63
N PRO A 36 5.03 -13.44 14.95
CA PRO A 36 5.44 -14.54 14.10
C PRO A 36 4.26 -15.48 13.85
N SER A 37 3.91 -15.68 12.59
CA SER A 37 2.96 -16.72 12.20
C SER A 37 3.74 -17.96 11.81
N ASN A 38 3.49 -19.07 12.50
CA ASN A 38 4.02 -20.38 12.13
C ASN A 38 3.14 -21.07 11.07
N GLU A 39 2.05 -20.42 10.63
CA GLU A 39 1.16 -20.98 9.63
C GLU A 39 1.76 -20.86 8.22
N ILE A 40 2.08 -22.01 7.64
CA ILE A 40 2.61 -22.16 6.26
C ILE A 40 1.67 -21.50 5.22
N ASN A 41 0.38 -21.42 5.54
CA ASN A 41 -0.66 -20.87 4.66
C ASN A 41 -0.67 -19.34 4.60
N GLY A 42 0.24 -18.65 5.30
CA GLY A 42 0.35 -17.20 5.26
C GLY A 42 -0.84 -16.48 5.90
N LYS A 43 -1.59 -17.12 6.80
CA LYS A 43 -2.69 -16.48 7.52
C LYS A 43 -2.17 -15.67 8.71
N ALA A 44 -2.87 -14.58 9.00
CA ALA A 44 -2.65 -13.81 10.20
C ALA A 44 -3.08 -14.61 11.45
N PRO A 45 -2.41 -14.43 12.60
CA PRO A 45 -2.85 -14.97 13.87
C PRO A 45 -4.31 -14.63 14.17
N ALA A 46 -5.07 -15.60 14.69
CA ALA A 46 -6.45 -15.37 15.08
C ALA A 46 -6.56 -14.44 16.29
N ILE A 47 -7.60 -13.61 16.31
CA ILE A 47 -8.02 -12.83 17.47
C ILE A 47 -9.17 -13.57 18.12
N ASP A 48 -9.21 -13.60 19.46
CA ASP A 48 -10.37 -14.08 20.19
C ASP A 48 -11.64 -13.30 19.81
N PHE A 49 -12.77 -14.00 19.71
CA PHE A 49 -14.03 -13.39 19.28
C PHE A 49 -14.50 -12.28 20.23
N GLY A 50 -14.31 -12.46 21.54
CA GLY A 50 -14.67 -11.45 22.54
C GLY A 50 -13.87 -10.16 22.34
N LEU A 51 -12.56 -10.28 22.11
CA LEU A 51 -11.71 -9.12 21.79
C LEU A 51 -12.08 -8.47 20.46
N TYR A 52 -12.35 -9.25 19.41
CA TYR A 52 -12.79 -8.74 18.12
C TYR A 52 -14.09 -7.93 18.25
N ALA A 53 -15.11 -8.50 18.90
CA ALA A 53 -16.40 -7.85 19.11
C ALA A 53 -16.28 -6.61 20.00
N GLY A 54 -15.42 -6.66 21.01
CA GLY A 54 -15.10 -5.53 21.89
C GLY A 54 -14.48 -4.37 21.12
N ILE A 55 -13.48 -4.63 20.28
CA ILE A 55 -12.84 -3.60 19.43
C ILE A 55 -13.85 -3.00 18.45
N HIS A 56 -14.62 -3.85 17.78
CA HIS A 56 -15.63 -3.39 16.83
C HIS A 56 -16.65 -2.46 17.50
N SER A 57 -17.14 -2.83 18.68
CA SER A 57 -18.09 -2.01 19.45
C SER A 57 -17.46 -0.71 19.95
N ALA A 58 -16.20 -0.75 20.40
CA ALA A 58 -15.46 0.45 20.81
C ALA A 58 -15.26 1.45 19.65
N CYS A 59 -14.89 0.95 18.47
CA CYS A 59 -14.78 1.77 17.26
C CYS A 59 -16.13 2.38 16.88
N TYR A 60 -17.20 1.58 16.87
CA TYR A 60 -18.56 2.06 16.59
C TYR A 60 -18.94 3.23 17.51
N ASN A 61 -18.86 3.00 18.84
CA ASN A 61 -19.22 4.01 19.83
C ASN A 61 -18.39 5.29 19.69
N TYR A 62 -17.08 5.15 19.42
CA TYR A 62 -16.21 6.31 19.21
C TYR A 62 -16.69 7.16 18.02
N PHE A 63 -16.97 6.55 16.87
CA PHE A 63 -17.43 7.30 15.69
C PHE A 63 -18.81 7.92 15.87
N ILE A 64 -19.73 7.24 16.57
CA ILE A 64 -21.05 7.81 16.89
C ILE A 64 -20.89 9.06 17.77
N THR A 65 -20.18 8.97 18.90
CA THR A 65 -19.98 10.11 19.81
C THR A 65 -19.23 11.27 19.13
N GLN A 66 -18.26 10.98 18.25
CA GLN A 66 -17.58 12.04 17.50
C GLN A 66 -18.50 12.76 16.52
N SER A 67 -19.44 12.03 15.89
CA SER A 67 -20.41 12.61 14.96
C SER A 67 -21.42 13.51 15.66
N GLU A 68 -21.92 13.10 16.83
CA GLU A 68 -22.85 13.92 17.65
C GLU A 68 -22.18 15.23 18.10
N ASN A 69 -20.92 15.17 18.51
CA ASN A 69 -20.17 16.36 18.92
C ASN A 69 -19.89 17.33 17.75
N SER A 70 -19.81 16.84 16.51
CA SER A 70 -19.63 17.71 15.33
C SER A 70 -20.89 18.47 14.93
N VAL A 71 -22.08 17.96 15.26
CA VAL A 71 -23.36 18.61 14.93
C VAL A 71 -23.69 19.74 15.91
N ASN A 72 -23.11 19.72 17.12
CA ASN A 72 -23.44 20.64 18.20
C ASN A 72 -22.50 21.86 18.34
N LEU A 73 -21.52 22.03 17.46
CA LEU A 73 -20.65 23.22 17.45
C LEU A 73 -21.16 24.24 16.43
N PRO A 74 -21.36 25.51 16.81
CA PRO A 74 -21.69 26.56 15.85
C PRO A 74 -20.53 26.72 14.86
N VAL A 75 -20.87 26.80 13.57
CA VAL A 75 -19.95 27.06 12.46
C VAL A 75 -19.33 28.43 12.68
N MET A 76 -18.18 28.49 13.34
CA MET A 76 -17.28 29.62 13.22
C MET A 76 -16.37 29.35 12.02
N ASP A 77 -16.63 30.07 10.93
CA ASP A 77 -15.80 30.18 9.73
C ASP A 77 -14.44 30.80 10.10
N ASP A 78 -13.54 30.02 10.71
CA ASP A 78 -12.14 30.38 10.81
C ASP A 78 -11.33 29.51 9.83
N PRO A 79 -10.95 30.05 8.65
CA PRO A 79 -10.27 29.28 7.61
C PRO A 79 -8.90 28.73 8.05
N ASP A 80 -8.28 29.32 9.07
CA ASP A 80 -6.97 28.88 9.60
C ASP A 80 -7.06 27.74 10.63
N GLN A 81 -8.24 27.41 11.16
CA GLN A 81 -8.42 26.26 12.06
C GLN A 81 -8.63 24.92 11.33
N SER A 82 -8.83 24.94 10.02
CA SER A 82 -9.04 23.74 9.19
C SER A 82 -7.81 22.82 9.11
N SER A 83 -6.62 23.31 9.52
CA SER A 83 -5.35 22.61 9.32
C SER A 83 -4.64 22.10 10.59
N VAL A 84 -5.12 22.42 11.81
CA VAL A 84 -4.30 22.20 13.04
C VAL A 84 -4.90 21.30 14.14
N SER A 85 -6.17 20.89 14.17
CA SER A 85 -6.66 20.15 15.38
C SER A 85 -7.65 18.99 15.15
N ARG A 86 -7.13 17.86 14.68
CA ARG A 86 -7.50 16.53 15.20
C ARG A 86 -6.49 15.50 14.71
N THR A 87 -5.56 15.09 15.57
CA THR A 87 -4.85 13.82 15.36
C THR A 87 -5.93 12.75 15.31
N ASP A 88 -6.24 12.24 14.12
CA ASP A 88 -7.34 11.31 13.92
C ASP A 88 -6.81 9.87 13.92
N ILE A 89 -7.72 8.89 14.02
CA ILE A 89 -7.36 7.47 14.02
C ILE A 89 -6.59 7.06 12.77
N TYR A 90 -6.81 7.76 11.65
CA TYR A 90 -6.14 7.48 10.38
C TYR A 90 -4.64 7.78 10.47
N MET A 91 -4.25 8.91 11.07
CA MET A 91 -2.84 9.23 11.32
C MET A 91 -2.15 8.21 12.23
N TRP A 92 -2.86 7.68 13.24
CA TRP A 92 -2.30 6.66 14.13
C TRP A 92 -2.09 5.33 13.40
N LEU A 93 -3.03 4.94 12.52
CA LEU A 93 -2.87 3.78 11.64
C LEU A 93 -1.74 3.96 10.64
N ASP A 94 -1.62 5.13 10.05
CA ASP A 94 -0.56 5.46 9.11
C ASP A 94 0.84 5.36 9.76
N LYS A 95 0.98 5.93 10.96
CA LYS A 95 2.19 5.79 11.80
C LYS A 95 2.45 4.33 12.18
N TYR A 96 1.39 3.60 12.55
CA TYR A 96 1.49 2.18 12.92
C TYR A 96 2.05 1.32 11.78
N PHE A 97 1.48 1.42 10.58
CA PHE A 97 1.96 0.65 9.43
C PHE A 97 3.33 1.10 8.96
N THR A 98 3.69 2.37 9.16
CA THR A 98 5.05 2.87 8.95
C THR A 98 6.04 2.13 9.87
N GLU A 99 5.76 2.07 11.18
CA GLU A 99 6.59 1.37 12.15
C GLU A 99 6.69 -0.12 11.84
N ALA A 100 5.56 -0.78 11.54
CA ALA A 100 5.53 -2.19 11.19
C ALA A 100 6.36 -2.52 9.94
N ALA A 101 6.29 -1.69 8.88
CA ALA A 101 7.09 -1.89 7.68
C ALA A 101 8.60 -1.62 7.91
N ARG A 102 8.95 -0.67 8.78
CA ARG A 102 10.34 -0.42 9.18
C ARG A 102 10.94 -1.56 9.98
N GLU A 103 10.18 -2.17 10.88
CA GLU A 103 10.63 -3.36 11.62
C GLU A 103 11.01 -4.51 10.67
N ILE A 104 10.22 -4.74 9.61
CA ILE A 104 10.56 -5.70 8.56
C ILE A 104 11.84 -5.27 7.82
N SER A 105 12.02 -3.98 7.56
CA SER A 105 13.20 -3.45 6.88
C SER A 105 14.51 -3.70 7.64
N ILE A 106 14.45 -3.77 8.98
CA ILE A 106 15.63 -4.05 9.83
C ILE A 106 16.11 -5.50 9.65
N GLY A 107 15.20 -6.44 9.38
CA GLY A 107 15.52 -7.87 9.23
C GLY A 107 16.00 -8.28 7.84
N VAL A 108 16.17 -7.33 6.92
CA VAL A 108 16.57 -7.63 5.54
C VAL A 108 17.94 -8.31 5.52
N PRO A 109 18.08 -9.52 4.93
CA PRO A 109 19.35 -10.22 4.84
C PRO A 109 20.36 -9.40 4.03
N LEU A 110 21.66 -9.70 4.11
CA LEU A 110 22.70 -9.01 3.32
C LEU A 110 22.96 -9.67 1.96
N ASP A 111 22.68 -10.96 1.82
CA ASP A 111 22.84 -11.69 0.56
C ASP A 111 21.63 -11.52 -0.37
N ASP A 112 21.90 -11.55 -1.67
CA ASP A 112 20.92 -11.29 -2.71
C ASP A 112 19.99 -12.49 -2.97
N ILE A 113 20.44 -13.72 -2.68
CA ILE A 113 19.64 -14.94 -2.90
C ILE A 113 18.50 -15.03 -1.85
N SER A 114 18.83 -14.84 -0.57
CA SER A 114 17.85 -14.88 0.51
C SER A 114 16.94 -13.65 0.51
N LEU A 115 17.36 -12.54 -0.11
CA LEU A 115 16.57 -11.31 -0.17
C LEU A 115 15.20 -11.52 -0.82
N VAL A 116 15.13 -12.26 -1.93
CA VAL A 116 13.83 -12.48 -2.62
C VAL A 116 12.92 -13.34 -1.76
N LYS A 117 13.44 -14.45 -1.20
CA LYS A 117 12.68 -15.31 -0.28
C LYS A 117 12.16 -14.50 0.91
N TYR A 118 13.05 -13.74 1.56
CA TYR A 118 12.70 -12.88 2.69
C TYR A 118 11.62 -11.85 2.33
N THR A 119 11.75 -11.20 1.17
CA THR A 119 10.78 -10.21 0.66
C THR A 119 9.40 -10.83 0.49
N VAL A 120 9.33 -12.00 -0.16
CA VAL A 120 8.07 -12.71 -0.40
C VAL A 120 7.39 -13.13 0.91
N PHE A 121 8.14 -13.77 1.83
CA PHE A 121 7.57 -14.20 3.11
C PHE A 121 7.14 -13.01 3.99
N SER A 122 7.96 -11.96 4.02
CA SER A 122 7.64 -10.75 4.78
C SER A 122 6.40 -10.05 4.23
N PHE A 123 6.28 -9.93 2.90
CA PHE A 123 5.10 -9.37 2.28
C PHE A 123 3.84 -10.19 2.57
N ASN A 124 3.88 -11.52 2.39
CA ASN A 124 2.70 -12.37 2.61
C ASN A 124 2.19 -12.26 4.05
N ARG A 125 3.09 -12.29 5.03
CA ARG A 125 2.73 -12.10 6.45
C ARG A 125 2.15 -10.72 6.72
N PHE A 126 2.84 -9.67 6.24
CA PHE A 126 2.38 -8.29 6.43
C PHE A 126 1.01 -8.07 5.77
N HIS A 127 0.83 -8.56 4.55
CA HIS A 127 -0.42 -8.48 3.78
C HIS A 127 -1.57 -9.18 4.49
N ALA A 128 -1.37 -10.40 4.98
CA ALA A 128 -2.40 -11.14 5.71
C ALA A 128 -2.79 -10.44 7.02
N GLY A 129 -1.78 -9.92 7.75
CA GLY A 129 -2.02 -9.10 8.94
C GLY A 129 -2.82 -7.84 8.61
N ALA A 130 -2.45 -7.13 7.54
CA ALA A 130 -3.15 -5.95 7.06
C ALA A 130 -4.60 -6.25 6.63
N GLN A 131 -4.86 -7.38 5.97
CA GLN A 131 -6.22 -7.83 5.64
C GLN A 131 -7.05 -8.11 6.90
N SER A 132 -6.43 -8.70 7.94
CA SER A 132 -7.10 -8.92 9.22
C SER A 132 -7.42 -7.59 9.92
N ALA A 133 -6.47 -6.65 9.91
CA ALA A 133 -6.65 -5.30 10.45
C ALA A 133 -7.75 -4.52 9.72
N ASP A 134 -7.81 -4.61 8.38
CA ASP A 134 -8.83 -3.95 7.57
C ASP A 134 -10.25 -4.44 7.91
N ARG A 135 -10.42 -5.75 8.13
CA ARG A 135 -11.70 -6.32 8.59
C ARG A 135 -12.07 -5.84 10.00
N LEU A 136 -11.11 -5.92 10.93
CA LEU A 136 -11.27 -5.47 12.32
C LEU A 136 -11.68 -3.99 12.39
N LEU A 137 -11.09 -3.17 11.53
CA LEU A 137 -11.26 -1.71 11.48
C LEU A 137 -12.17 -1.26 10.34
N SER A 138 -13.07 -2.13 9.87
CA SER A 138 -13.99 -1.82 8.75
C SER A 138 -14.85 -0.56 8.99
N TYR A 139 -15.10 -0.20 10.26
CA TYR A 139 -15.75 1.05 10.64
C TYR A 139 -14.96 2.31 10.23
N VAL A 140 -13.63 2.27 10.30
CA VAL A 140 -12.77 3.36 9.84
C VAL A 140 -12.98 3.58 8.35
N ASN A 141 -13.02 2.51 7.55
CA ASN A 141 -13.29 2.61 6.12
C ASN A 141 -14.68 3.21 5.83
N ARG A 142 -15.71 2.76 6.56
CA ARG A 142 -17.11 3.19 6.32
C ARG A 142 -17.40 4.63 6.72
N HIS A 143 -16.78 5.12 7.78
CA HIS A 143 -17.13 6.44 8.35
C HIS A 143 -16.05 7.49 8.14
N TYR A 144 -14.78 7.14 8.34
CA TYR A 144 -13.69 8.10 8.14
C TYR A 144 -13.27 8.18 6.68
N VAL A 145 -12.89 7.05 6.07
CA VAL A 145 -12.35 7.04 4.69
C VAL A 145 -13.40 7.49 3.71
N ARG A 146 -14.64 6.98 3.80
CA ARG A 146 -15.77 7.43 2.96
C ARG A 146 -15.97 8.95 3.04
N ARG A 147 -16.08 9.49 4.27
CA ARG A 147 -16.24 10.93 4.47
C ARG A 147 -15.06 11.73 3.88
N ALA A 148 -13.83 11.27 4.08
CA ALA A 148 -12.65 11.94 3.54
C ALA A 148 -12.64 11.92 2.00
N VAL A 149 -13.11 10.83 1.37
CA VAL A 149 -13.29 10.76 -0.08
C VAL A 149 -14.37 11.75 -0.55
N ASP A 150 -15.50 11.83 0.16
CA ASP A 150 -16.58 12.79 -0.13
C ASP A 150 -16.10 14.26 0.02
N GLU A 151 -15.14 14.51 0.92
CA GLU A 151 -14.44 15.80 1.13
C GLU A 151 -13.24 16.03 0.19
N ASP A 152 -13.15 15.29 -0.91
CA ASP A 152 -12.09 15.39 -1.92
C ASP A 152 -10.66 15.10 -1.41
N ARG A 153 -10.52 14.29 -0.35
CA ARG A 153 -9.21 13.84 0.19
C ARG A 153 -8.82 12.43 -0.26
N GLY A 154 -9.63 11.79 -1.10
CA GLY A 154 -9.42 10.45 -1.64
C GLY A 154 -8.18 10.30 -2.53
N TRP A 155 -7.93 9.08 -3.01
CA TRP A 155 -6.80 8.79 -3.93
C TRP A 155 -6.88 9.53 -5.26
N LEU A 156 -8.11 9.74 -5.76
CA LEU A 156 -8.41 10.52 -6.96
C LEU A 156 -9.23 11.74 -6.55
N ARG A 157 -8.67 12.94 -6.70
CA ARG A 157 -9.35 14.19 -6.34
C ARG A 157 -10.01 14.85 -7.55
N LEU A 158 -11.07 15.62 -7.30
CA LEU A 158 -11.68 16.54 -8.26
C LEU A 158 -10.66 17.56 -8.74
N ALA A 159 -9.80 18.06 -7.84
CA ALA A 159 -8.68 18.95 -8.21
C ALA A 159 -7.78 18.33 -9.29
N ASP A 160 -7.47 17.03 -9.19
CA ASP A 160 -6.62 16.32 -10.17
C ASP A 160 -7.28 16.25 -11.56
N VAL A 161 -8.62 16.21 -11.61
CA VAL A 161 -9.42 16.21 -12.86
C VAL A 161 -9.50 17.61 -13.48
N LEU A 162 -9.57 18.64 -12.63
CA LEU A 162 -9.66 20.05 -13.02
C LEU A 162 -8.36 20.58 -13.60
N GLU A 163 -7.24 20.33 -12.93
CA GLU A 163 -5.90 20.78 -13.38
C GLU A 163 -5.50 20.17 -14.72
N SER A 164 -5.95 18.93 -14.99
CA SER A 164 -5.70 18.24 -16.25
C SER A 164 -6.49 18.83 -17.44
N ASN A 165 -7.50 19.67 -17.19
CA ASN A 165 -8.43 20.18 -18.20
C ASN A 165 -8.61 21.70 -18.07
N SER A 166 -7.63 22.48 -18.55
CA SER A 166 -7.66 23.95 -18.62
C SER A 166 -8.79 24.56 -19.48
N ALA A 167 -9.73 23.76 -19.99
CA ALA A 167 -10.82 24.15 -20.88
C ALA A 167 -12.20 24.21 -20.21
N MET A 168 -12.27 24.27 -18.87
CA MET A 168 -13.55 24.25 -18.14
C MET A 168 -14.34 25.57 -18.11
N MET A 169 -13.93 26.56 -18.90
CA MET A 169 -14.49 27.91 -18.86
C MET A 169 -15.83 28.08 -19.62
N THR A 170 -16.51 26.98 -19.99
CA THR A 170 -17.72 27.02 -20.82
C THR A 170 -18.84 26.16 -20.24
N ILE A 171 -19.18 26.35 -18.97
CA ILE A 171 -20.36 25.72 -18.36
C ILE A 171 -21.32 26.82 -17.92
N THR A 172 -22.52 26.81 -18.50
CA THR A 172 -23.56 27.85 -18.34
C THR A 172 -24.64 27.52 -17.31
N SER A 173 -24.69 26.27 -16.80
CA SER A 173 -25.67 25.82 -15.80
C SER A 173 -25.05 24.90 -14.75
N ILE A 174 -25.54 24.98 -13.50
CA ILE A 174 -25.05 24.20 -12.34
C ILE A 174 -25.32 22.70 -12.53
N GLU A 175 -26.50 22.30 -13.03
CA GLU A 175 -26.84 20.88 -13.22
C GLU A 175 -26.02 20.22 -14.34
N GLU A 176 -25.82 20.93 -15.45
CA GLU A 176 -24.93 20.46 -16.52
C GLU A 176 -23.49 20.32 -16.02
N SER A 177 -23.07 21.19 -15.12
CA SER A 177 -21.76 21.12 -14.45
C SER A 177 -21.57 19.80 -13.72
N HIS A 178 -22.51 19.41 -12.86
CA HIS A 178 -22.41 18.20 -12.04
C HIS A 178 -22.37 16.91 -12.89
N ALA A 179 -23.22 16.82 -13.91
CA ALA A 179 -23.23 15.67 -14.81
C ALA A 179 -21.93 15.55 -15.62
N VAL A 180 -21.42 16.68 -16.12
CA VAL A 180 -20.13 16.73 -16.83
C VAL A 180 -18.98 16.34 -15.90
N PHE A 181 -18.97 16.82 -14.65
CA PHE A 181 -17.97 16.44 -13.65
C PHE A 181 -17.99 14.95 -13.35
N ALA A 182 -19.16 14.38 -13.05
CA ALA A 182 -19.30 12.96 -12.77
C ALA A 182 -18.87 12.08 -13.96
N ARG A 183 -19.10 12.55 -15.20
CA ARG A 183 -18.59 11.86 -16.40
C ARG A 183 -17.06 11.94 -16.48
N LYS A 184 -16.47 13.13 -16.33
CA LYS A 184 -15.01 13.32 -16.41
C LYS A 184 -14.27 12.57 -15.30
N LEU A 185 -14.79 12.57 -14.08
CA LEU A 185 -14.21 11.83 -12.97
C LEU A 185 -14.20 10.32 -13.26
N ARG A 186 -15.29 9.79 -13.84
CA ARG A 186 -15.36 8.37 -14.28
C ARG A 186 -14.36 8.08 -15.39
N GLU A 187 -14.22 8.95 -16.39
CA GLU A 187 -13.24 8.80 -17.47
C GLU A 187 -11.81 8.80 -16.92
N ARG A 188 -11.48 9.76 -16.04
CA ARG A 188 -10.18 9.86 -15.39
C ARG A 188 -9.87 8.65 -14.53
N ARG A 189 -10.84 8.17 -13.74
CA ARG A 189 -10.70 6.93 -12.96
C ARG A 189 -10.34 5.78 -13.88
N LEU A 190 -11.04 5.63 -15.00
CA LEU A 190 -10.79 4.56 -15.97
C LEU A 190 -9.38 4.65 -16.59
N GLU A 191 -8.89 5.86 -16.89
CA GLU A 191 -7.51 6.08 -17.35
C GLU A 191 -6.46 5.66 -16.30
N GLU A 192 -6.69 6.00 -15.04
CA GLU A 192 -5.80 5.60 -13.95
C GLU A 192 -5.83 4.07 -13.74
N LEU A 193 -7.00 3.44 -13.77
CA LEU A 193 -7.14 1.98 -13.63
C LEU A 193 -6.42 1.21 -14.75
N LYS A 194 -6.34 1.76 -15.97
CA LYS A 194 -5.59 1.14 -17.08
C LYS A 194 -4.11 0.95 -16.76
N LYS A 195 -3.50 1.81 -15.94
CA LYS A 195 -2.10 1.69 -15.50
C LYS A 195 -1.86 0.47 -14.60
N TRP A 196 -2.94 -0.12 -14.11
CA TRP A 196 -2.97 -1.27 -13.21
C TRP A 196 -3.55 -2.51 -13.91
N GLY A 197 -3.60 -2.51 -15.24
CA GLY A 197 -4.02 -3.66 -16.06
C GLY A 197 -5.53 -3.76 -16.30
N TYR A 198 -6.34 -2.82 -15.83
CA TYR A 198 -7.78 -2.81 -16.08
C TYR A 198 -8.12 -2.40 -17.52
N ARG A 199 -9.00 -3.15 -18.18
CA ARG A 199 -9.54 -2.85 -19.50
C ARG A 199 -11.05 -2.64 -19.42
N ARG A 200 -11.60 -1.82 -20.32
CA ARG A 200 -13.05 -1.60 -20.38
C ARG A 200 -13.74 -2.94 -20.68
N GLY A 201 -14.65 -3.34 -19.80
CA GLY A 201 -15.36 -4.63 -19.87
C GLY A 201 -14.72 -5.76 -19.06
N ASP A 202 -13.60 -5.52 -18.36
CA ASP A 202 -13.11 -6.45 -17.34
C ASP A 202 -14.10 -6.59 -16.17
N SER A 203 -13.96 -7.68 -15.41
CA SER A 203 -14.79 -7.97 -14.25
C SER A 203 -14.69 -6.91 -13.15
N GLU A 204 -15.72 -6.84 -12.30
CA GLU A 204 -15.74 -5.96 -11.13
C GLU A 204 -14.57 -6.25 -10.18
N GLU A 205 -14.21 -7.52 -9.99
CA GLU A 205 -13.06 -7.93 -9.18
C GLU A 205 -11.75 -7.34 -9.69
N LYS A 206 -11.54 -7.30 -11.01
CA LYS A 206 -10.36 -6.65 -11.61
C LYS A 206 -10.39 -5.14 -11.42
N ALA A 207 -11.57 -4.52 -11.47
CA ALA A 207 -11.71 -3.09 -11.20
C ALA A 207 -11.34 -2.76 -9.74
N ILE A 208 -11.83 -3.55 -8.79
CA ILE A 208 -11.52 -3.41 -7.35
C ILE A 208 -10.01 -3.62 -7.11
N LEU A 209 -9.41 -4.63 -7.74
CA LEU A 209 -7.98 -4.87 -7.64
C LEU A 209 -7.18 -3.68 -8.18
N ALA A 210 -7.50 -3.21 -9.39
CA ALA A 210 -6.83 -2.07 -10.01
C ALA A 210 -6.97 -0.79 -9.17
N GLU A 211 -8.13 -0.57 -8.55
CA GLU A 211 -8.35 0.56 -7.65
C GLU A 211 -7.52 0.44 -6.37
N SER A 212 -7.49 -0.73 -5.72
CA SER A 212 -6.66 -0.93 -4.53
C SER A 212 -5.17 -0.72 -4.82
N CYS A 213 -4.71 -1.11 -6.02
CA CYS A 213 -3.35 -0.85 -6.48
C CYS A 213 -3.10 0.66 -6.68
N ALA A 214 -4.04 1.39 -7.29
CA ALA A 214 -3.95 2.84 -7.48
C ALA A 214 -3.95 3.59 -6.14
N GLU A 215 -4.77 3.15 -5.20
CA GLU A 215 -4.83 3.66 -3.82
C GLU A 215 -3.50 3.44 -3.09
N ALA A 216 -2.99 2.22 -3.10
CA ALA A 216 -1.67 1.91 -2.53
C ALA A 216 -0.56 2.71 -3.21
N ALA A 217 -0.73 3.03 -4.49
CA ALA A 217 0.22 3.81 -5.26
C ALA A 217 0.23 5.31 -4.94
N SER A 218 -0.87 5.83 -4.40
CA SER A 218 -1.11 7.26 -4.19
C SER A 218 -0.12 7.93 -3.21
N SER A 219 -0.09 9.27 -3.21
CA SER A 219 0.70 10.07 -2.27
C SER A 219 0.27 9.82 -0.82
N PRO A 220 1.19 9.88 0.18
CA PRO A 220 0.86 9.77 1.60
C PRO A 220 -0.22 10.74 2.10
N GLU A 221 -0.39 11.88 1.43
CA GLU A 221 -1.40 12.89 1.74
C GLU A 221 -2.83 12.47 1.33
N ARG A 222 -2.98 11.40 0.55
CA ARG A 222 -4.29 10.87 0.16
C ARG A 222 -4.84 9.96 1.24
N VAL A 223 -6.15 10.03 1.46
CA VAL A 223 -6.88 9.10 2.32
C VAL A 223 -7.36 7.93 1.47
N VAL A 224 -6.98 6.73 1.87
CA VAL A 224 -7.29 5.46 1.21
C VAL A 224 -7.74 4.41 2.24
N PRO A 225 -8.44 3.34 1.82
CA PRO A 225 -8.80 2.22 2.70
C PRO A 225 -7.62 1.67 3.50
N VAL A 226 -7.90 1.12 4.69
CA VAL A 226 -6.89 0.64 5.64
C VAL A 226 -5.95 -0.39 5.02
N LEU A 227 -6.45 -1.31 4.20
CA LEU A 227 -5.60 -2.27 3.47
C LEU A 227 -4.62 -1.57 2.51
N SER A 228 -5.13 -0.66 1.67
CA SER A 228 -4.32 0.10 0.72
C SER A 228 -3.31 1.02 1.41
N LEU A 229 -3.66 1.57 2.58
CA LEU A 229 -2.77 2.33 3.46
C LEU A 229 -1.58 1.48 3.93
N ALA A 230 -1.84 0.27 4.41
CA ALA A 230 -0.79 -0.64 4.85
C ALA A 230 0.14 -1.01 3.70
N HIS A 231 -0.43 -1.35 2.54
CA HIS A 231 0.31 -1.63 1.30
C HIS A 231 1.18 -0.46 0.85
N ARG A 232 0.65 0.77 0.88
CA ARG A 232 1.39 2.00 0.60
C ARG A 232 2.60 2.16 1.53
N ARG A 233 2.42 1.90 2.83
CA ARG A 233 3.54 1.98 3.81
C ARG A 233 4.58 0.88 3.62
N PHE A 234 4.16 -0.34 3.28
CA PHE A 234 5.10 -1.39 2.90
C PHE A 234 5.90 -1.01 1.65
N ARG A 235 5.27 -0.42 0.63
CA ARG A 235 5.98 0.08 -0.55
C ARG A 235 7.04 1.11 -0.17
N ILE A 236 6.64 2.17 0.53
CA ILE A 236 7.49 3.34 0.81
C ILE A 236 8.65 2.96 1.75
N GLU A 237 8.36 2.24 2.83
CA GLU A 237 9.36 2.01 3.88
C GLU A 237 10.26 0.81 3.59
N PHE A 238 9.77 -0.19 2.84
CA PHE A 238 10.51 -1.43 2.59
C PHE A 238 10.95 -1.59 1.12
N ILE A 239 10.02 -1.51 0.16
CA ILE A 239 10.32 -1.84 -1.24
C ILE A 239 11.08 -0.73 -1.98
N GLU A 240 10.66 0.53 -1.87
CA GLU A 240 11.31 1.66 -2.54
C GLU A 240 12.81 1.77 -2.21
N PRO A 241 13.25 1.64 -0.95
CA PRO A 241 14.68 1.59 -0.62
C PRO A 241 15.43 0.45 -1.31
N LEU A 242 14.80 -0.72 -1.49
CA LEU A 242 15.41 -1.87 -2.18
C LEU A 242 15.42 -1.71 -3.71
N LEU A 243 14.49 -0.92 -4.27
CA LEU A 243 14.46 -0.55 -5.68
C LEU A 243 15.42 0.60 -6.01
N ALA A 244 15.72 1.45 -5.02
CA ALA A 244 16.61 2.59 -5.19
C ALA A 244 18.02 2.14 -5.63
N VAL A 245 18.56 2.85 -6.61
CA VAL A 245 19.92 2.67 -7.07
C VAL A 245 20.84 3.43 -6.12
N PRO A 246 21.87 2.78 -5.52
CA PRO A 246 22.84 3.48 -4.70
C PRO A 246 23.43 4.64 -5.49
N LYS A 247 23.21 5.87 -5.01
CA LYS A 247 23.89 7.04 -5.54
C LYS A 247 25.35 6.91 -5.10
N THR A 248 26.18 6.26 -5.92
CA THR A 248 27.62 6.28 -5.70
C THR A 248 28.02 7.74 -5.59
N ALA A 249 28.84 8.06 -4.58
CA ALA A 249 29.23 9.42 -4.21
C ALA A 249 30.15 10.07 -5.25
N THR A 250 29.76 10.11 -6.52
CA THR A 250 30.46 10.80 -7.61
C THR A 250 30.09 12.29 -7.61
N LYS A 251 30.36 12.96 -6.50
CA LYS A 251 30.49 14.42 -6.45
C LYS A 251 31.77 14.80 -5.70
N ILE A 252 32.89 14.20 -6.09
CA ILE A 252 34.17 14.91 -6.04
C ILE A 252 34.34 15.57 -7.40
N LYS A 253 34.34 16.90 -7.39
CA LYS A 253 34.48 17.78 -8.55
C LYS A 253 35.84 17.57 -9.23
N ALA A 254 35.94 16.65 -10.19
CA ALA A 254 37.08 16.60 -11.11
C ALA A 254 36.77 17.42 -12.37
N LYS A 255 37.05 18.73 -12.31
CA LYS A 255 37.27 19.54 -13.51
C LYS A 255 38.61 19.12 -14.14
N VAL A 256 38.64 18.03 -14.90
CA VAL A 256 39.77 17.73 -15.80
C VAL A 256 39.20 17.32 -17.15
N LYS A 257 39.38 18.21 -18.13
CA LYS A 257 39.03 17.98 -19.54
C LYS A 257 40.02 17.00 -20.16
N HIS A 258 39.77 15.70 -20.02
CA HIS A 258 40.31 14.73 -20.97
C HIS A 258 39.17 13.90 -21.56
N LYS A 259 39.05 13.96 -22.89
CA LYS A 259 38.14 13.13 -23.68
C LYS A 259 38.51 11.67 -23.45
N ILE A 260 37.74 10.98 -22.62
CA ILE A 260 37.78 9.53 -22.53
C ILE A 260 37.17 8.98 -23.84
N PRO A 261 37.82 8.01 -24.53
CA PRO A 261 37.27 7.39 -25.73
C PRO A 261 35.90 6.78 -25.45
N LYS A 262 34.93 7.02 -26.34
CA LYS A 262 33.64 6.30 -26.30
C LYS A 262 33.93 4.80 -26.42
N PRO A 263 33.44 3.94 -25.51
CA PRO A 263 33.56 2.51 -25.69
C PRO A 263 32.71 2.06 -26.89
N PRO A 264 33.10 0.95 -27.55
CA PRO A 264 32.41 0.43 -28.72
C PRO A 264 30.94 0.12 -28.44
N PRO A 265 30.04 0.26 -29.43
CA PRO A 265 28.62 -0.05 -29.28
C PRO A 265 28.47 -1.57 -29.09
N GLY A 266 28.21 -2.00 -27.86
CA GLY A 266 28.02 -3.43 -27.55
C GLY A 266 28.26 -3.83 -26.09
N LEU A 267 28.98 -3.02 -25.32
CA LEU A 267 29.26 -3.26 -23.90
C LEU A 267 28.80 -2.05 -23.08
N TYR A 268 27.49 -1.87 -22.94
CA TYR A 268 26.99 -0.94 -21.93
C TYR A 268 27.30 -1.55 -20.56
N PRO A 269 28.15 -0.94 -19.71
CA PRO A 269 28.25 -1.37 -18.33
C PRO A 269 26.85 -1.26 -17.73
N ALA A 270 26.34 -2.37 -17.21
CA ALA A 270 25.00 -2.46 -16.68
C ALA A 270 24.74 -1.28 -15.74
N LYS A 271 23.74 -0.45 -16.05
CA LYS A 271 23.31 0.63 -15.16
C LYS A 271 23.20 0.06 -13.75
N PRO A 272 23.69 0.76 -12.71
CA PRO A 272 23.63 0.24 -11.35
C PRO A 272 22.16 -0.07 -11.03
N LYS A 273 21.87 -1.34 -10.78
CA LYS A 273 20.52 -1.83 -10.49
C LYS A 273 20.25 -1.66 -8.99
N GLY A 274 19.00 -1.39 -8.63
CA GLY A 274 18.55 -1.49 -7.24
C GLY A 274 18.83 -2.88 -6.67
N ARG A 275 18.95 -2.98 -5.35
CA ARG A 275 19.34 -4.23 -4.68
C ARG A 275 18.36 -5.37 -4.98
N LEU A 276 17.05 -5.11 -4.92
CA LEU A 276 16.04 -6.12 -5.25
C LEU A 276 16.13 -6.56 -6.72
N ALA A 277 16.43 -5.65 -7.64
CA ALA A 277 16.58 -5.99 -9.05
C ALA A 277 17.83 -6.86 -9.33
N ARG A 278 18.91 -6.70 -8.56
CA ARG A 278 20.08 -7.59 -8.59
C ARG A 278 19.76 -8.96 -8.01
N ALA A 279 19.09 -9.00 -6.86
CA ALA A 279 18.62 -10.23 -6.24
C ALA A 279 17.71 -11.06 -7.16
N VAL A 280 16.74 -10.41 -7.81
CA VAL A 280 15.90 -11.09 -8.82
C VAL A 280 16.72 -11.56 -10.02
N GLN A 281 17.73 -10.82 -10.47
CA GLN A 281 18.63 -11.32 -11.52
C GLN A 281 19.33 -12.61 -11.09
N SER A 282 19.95 -12.61 -9.91
CA SER A 282 20.64 -13.76 -9.36
C SER A 282 19.72 -14.96 -9.15
N LEU A 283 18.48 -14.74 -8.71
CA LEU A 283 17.47 -15.80 -8.55
C LEU A 283 17.10 -16.44 -9.89
N LEU A 284 16.99 -15.65 -10.96
CA LEU A 284 16.63 -16.18 -12.27
C LEU A 284 17.77 -16.97 -12.92
N GLU A 285 19.02 -16.54 -12.69
CA GLU A 285 20.22 -17.15 -13.27
C GLU A 285 20.76 -18.34 -12.49
N THR A 286 20.37 -18.53 -11.22
CA THR A 286 20.87 -19.66 -10.42
C THR A 286 20.17 -20.96 -10.75
N ASP A 287 20.94 -22.04 -10.87
CA ASP A 287 20.44 -23.42 -11.00
C ASP A 287 20.31 -24.13 -9.64
N ALA A 288 20.71 -23.47 -8.55
CA ALA A 288 20.67 -24.04 -7.20
C ALA A 288 19.26 -24.11 -6.59
N ILE A 289 18.28 -23.43 -7.20
CA ILE A 289 16.90 -23.36 -6.75
C ILE A 289 16.03 -24.05 -7.80
N ASP A 290 15.17 -24.95 -7.33
CA ASP A 290 14.25 -25.68 -8.19
C ASP A 290 13.33 -24.73 -8.99
N ASN A 291 12.93 -25.15 -10.19
CA ASN A 291 12.14 -24.33 -11.10
C ASN A 291 10.74 -24.02 -10.53
N GLU A 292 10.13 -24.92 -9.76
CA GLU A 292 8.84 -24.69 -9.12
C GLU A 292 8.97 -23.64 -8.00
N GLU A 293 9.98 -23.76 -7.15
CA GLU A 293 10.26 -22.75 -6.11
C GLU A 293 10.59 -21.38 -6.74
N LYS A 294 11.38 -21.37 -7.82
CA LYS A 294 11.71 -20.15 -8.56
C LYS A 294 10.46 -19.49 -9.14
N TYR A 295 9.56 -20.27 -9.76
CA TYR A 295 8.30 -19.78 -10.29
C TYR A 295 7.40 -19.22 -9.18
N PHE A 296 7.29 -19.92 -8.05
CA PHE A 296 6.53 -19.44 -6.88
C PHE A 296 7.06 -18.09 -6.36
N LEU A 297 8.37 -17.95 -6.18
CA LEU A 297 8.98 -16.72 -5.69
C LEU A 297 8.78 -15.56 -6.67
N VAL A 298 8.96 -15.80 -7.96
CA VAL A 298 8.82 -14.79 -9.02
C VAL A 298 7.36 -14.34 -9.18
N SER A 299 6.42 -15.28 -9.23
CA SER A 299 4.98 -14.98 -9.34
C SER A 299 4.45 -14.25 -8.12
N THR A 300 4.83 -14.70 -6.91
CA THR A 300 4.42 -14.06 -5.66
C THR A 300 5.02 -12.66 -5.54
N LEU A 301 6.30 -12.47 -5.90
CA LEU A 301 6.91 -11.14 -5.90
C LEU A 301 6.25 -10.21 -6.93
N ALA A 302 5.93 -10.71 -8.12
CA ALA A 302 5.23 -9.91 -9.13
C ALA A 302 3.86 -9.44 -8.64
N ASN A 303 3.11 -10.32 -7.97
CA ASN A 303 1.83 -9.99 -7.36
C ASN A 303 1.99 -9.00 -6.20
N ALA A 304 3.00 -9.19 -5.35
CA ALA A 304 3.31 -8.29 -4.25
C ALA A 304 3.59 -6.86 -4.75
N LEU A 305 4.45 -6.72 -5.77
CA LEU A 305 4.76 -5.43 -6.39
C LEU A 305 3.51 -4.76 -6.98
N LEU A 306 2.60 -5.53 -7.58
CA LEU A 306 1.32 -5.01 -8.07
C LEU A 306 0.47 -4.47 -6.91
N LEU A 307 0.20 -5.31 -5.90
CA LEU A 307 -0.69 -4.98 -4.77
C LEU A 307 -0.23 -3.75 -3.99
N ILE A 308 1.08 -3.57 -3.84
CA ILE A 308 1.62 -2.39 -3.13
C ILE A 308 1.72 -1.14 -3.99
N GLY A 309 1.23 -1.17 -5.23
CA GLY A 309 1.21 -0.01 -6.10
C GLY A 309 2.55 0.31 -6.76
N VAL A 310 3.31 -0.72 -7.19
CA VAL A 310 4.46 -0.53 -8.09
C VAL A 310 3.97 -0.50 -9.55
N PRO A 311 4.22 0.61 -10.28
CA PRO A 311 3.74 0.79 -11.65
C PRO A 311 4.14 -0.32 -12.62
N GLU A 312 3.28 -0.60 -13.60
CA GLU A 312 3.52 -1.64 -14.63
C GLU A 312 4.72 -1.31 -15.52
N ASP A 313 5.00 -0.03 -15.72
CA ASP A 313 6.12 0.43 -16.53
C ASP A 313 7.48 0.19 -15.85
N HIS A 314 7.50 -0.10 -14.54
CA HIS A 314 8.70 -0.36 -13.76
C HIS A 314 9.48 -1.57 -14.30
N SER A 315 10.77 -1.36 -14.56
CA SER A 315 11.65 -2.35 -15.22
C SER A 315 11.67 -3.73 -14.56
N LEU A 316 11.67 -3.77 -13.21
CA LEU A 316 11.63 -5.04 -12.48
C LEU A 316 10.32 -5.80 -12.69
N ARG A 317 9.19 -5.08 -12.70
CA ARG A 317 7.86 -5.69 -12.83
C ARG A 317 7.69 -6.28 -14.23
N LYS A 318 8.11 -5.56 -15.27
CA LYS A 318 8.19 -6.08 -16.65
C LYS A 318 9.05 -7.34 -16.75
N LYS A 319 10.20 -7.36 -16.08
CA LYS A 319 11.11 -8.52 -16.10
C LYS A 319 10.46 -9.75 -15.47
N LEU A 320 9.82 -9.59 -14.30
CA LEU A 320 9.12 -10.68 -13.63
C LEU A 320 7.95 -11.20 -14.48
N HIS A 321 7.14 -10.30 -15.04
CA HIS A 321 6.00 -10.69 -15.87
C HIS A 321 6.42 -11.49 -17.11
N LYS A 322 7.44 -11.02 -17.85
CA LYS A 322 8.02 -11.75 -18.98
C LYS A 322 8.49 -13.15 -18.60
N HIS A 323 9.10 -13.30 -17.41
CA HIS A 323 9.55 -14.62 -16.95
C HIS A 323 8.37 -15.54 -16.64
N ILE A 324 7.31 -15.03 -16.01
CA ILE A 324 6.10 -15.79 -15.71
C ILE A 324 5.43 -16.28 -16.99
N GLU A 325 5.30 -15.41 -18.01
CA GLU A 325 4.74 -15.78 -19.32
C GLU A 325 5.54 -16.90 -19.99
N ILE A 326 6.88 -16.79 -20.01
CA ILE A 326 7.75 -17.82 -20.59
C ILE A 326 7.59 -19.14 -19.83
N SER A 327 7.64 -19.12 -18.51
CA SER A 327 7.48 -20.33 -17.70
C SER A 327 6.11 -20.99 -17.90
N ALA A 328 5.03 -20.22 -17.96
CA ALA A 328 3.68 -20.73 -18.20
C ALA A 328 3.56 -21.43 -19.56
N LEU A 329 4.17 -20.86 -20.61
CA LEU A 329 4.23 -21.50 -21.92
C LEU A 329 4.99 -22.82 -21.87
N THR A 330 6.15 -22.86 -21.21
CA THR A 330 6.94 -24.10 -21.09
C THR A 330 6.15 -25.21 -20.39
N PHE A 331 5.44 -24.91 -19.29
CA PHE A 331 4.62 -25.92 -18.60
C PHE A 331 3.46 -26.43 -19.47
N SER A 332 2.83 -25.57 -20.27
CA SER A 332 1.76 -25.99 -21.18
C SER A 332 2.24 -26.90 -22.32
N PHE A 333 3.50 -26.79 -22.75
CA PHE A 333 4.07 -27.65 -23.78
C PHE A 333 4.46 -29.06 -23.28
N PHE A 334 4.72 -29.24 -21.98
CA PHE A 334 5.08 -30.54 -21.41
C PHE A 334 3.88 -31.37 -20.92
N GLN A 335 2.66 -30.83 -20.97
CA GLN A 335 1.42 -31.55 -20.61
C GLN A 335 0.68 -32.15 -21.82
N HIS A 336 1.27 -32.09 -23.02
CA HIS A 336 0.77 -32.72 -24.26
C HIS A 336 1.78 -33.72 -24.81
#